data_AF-A0A7L7VZ60-F1
#
_entry.id   AF-A0A7L7VZ60-F1
#
_cell.length_a   1.000
_cell.length_b   1.000
_cell.length_c   1.000
_cell.angle_alpha   90.00
_cell.angle_beta   90.00
_cell.angle_gamma   90.00
#
_symmetry.space_group_name_H-M   'P 1'
#
loop_
_entity.id
_entity.type
_entity.pdbx_description
1 polymer ?
#
loop_
_entity_poly.entity_id
_entity_poly.type
_entity_poly.pdbx_seq_one_letter_code
_entity_poly.pdbx_strand_id
1 'polypeptide(L)'
;MEPMLITCPGCGKTNRVPAAASGRPRCGNCKRGLPWITAAGDDDFAAVAEQSPVPVLVDFWAAWCGPCRMVSPVLDKLATERAGAIKLVKVDVDRAPRLSNRFDVQAIPTLMVMDGGKVLARQAGAAPAAALRSWLDAALAGRV
;
A
#
# COMPACT_ATOMS: atom_id res chain seq x y z
N MET A 1 12.32 -9.47 -7.66
CA MET A 1 11.72 -8.24 -7.14
C MET A 1 12.80 -7.16 -7.06
N GLU A 2 12.68 -6.11 -7.86
CA GLU A 2 13.65 -5.02 -7.88
C GLU A 2 13.35 -4.02 -6.75
N PRO A 3 14.35 -3.58 -5.96
CA PRO A 3 14.14 -2.60 -4.91
C PRO A 3 13.83 -1.22 -5.50
N MET A 4 12.89 -0.50 -4.89
CA MET A 4 12.52 0.84 -5.32
C MET A 4 13.50 1.87 -4.78
N LEU A 5 13.81 2.88 -5.61
CA LEU A 5 14.63 4.03 -5.21
C LEU A 5 13.74 5.11 -4.59
N ILE A 6 13.90 5.32 -3.28
CA ILE A 6 13.14 6.30 -2.52
C ILE A 6 14.09 7.41 -2.03
N THR A 7 13.78 8.65 -2.40
CA THR A 7 14.44 9.83 -1.84
C THR A 7 13.91 10.09 -0.43
N CYS A 8 14.81 10.14 0.56
CA CYS A 8 14.41 10.38 1.94
C CYS A 8 13.83 11.80 2.11
N PRO A 9 12.59 11.96 2.61
CA PRO A 9 11.98 13.27 2.82
C PRO A 9 12.63 14.08 3.95
N GLY A 10 13.57 13.49 4.70
CA GLY A 10 14.29 14.17 5.78
C GLY A 10 15.67 14.70 5.42
N CYS A 11 16.43 13.98 4.61
CA CYS A 11 17.83 14.36 4.29
C CYS A 11 18.17 14.28 2.80
N GLY A 12 17.21 13.98 1.92
CA GLY A 12 17.42 13.91 0.47
C GLY A 12 18.20 12.67 -0.01
N LYS A 13 18.75 11.83 0.88
CA LYS A 13 19.49 10.63 0.46
C LYS A 13 18.57 9.64 -0.27
N THR A 14 19.00 9.15 -1.42
CA THR A 14 18.35 8.02 -2.12
C THR A 14 18.63 6.71 -1.39
N ASN A 15 17.58 5.93 -1.14
CA ASN A 15 17.62 4.64 -0.47
C ASN A 15 16.99 3.57 -1.35
N ARG A 16 17.53 2.35 -1.30
CA ARG A 16 16.91 1.17 -1.91
C ARG A 16 15.97 0.56 -0.89
N VAL A 17 14.69 0.51 -1.20
CA VAL A 17 13.65 -0.10 -0.36
C VAL A 17 13.13 -1.33 -1.08
N PRO A 18 13.37 -2.56 -0.56
CA PRO A 18 12.88 -3.77 -1.21
C PRO A 18 11.35 -3.86 -1.14
N ALA A 19 10.74 -4.54 -2.11
CA ALA A 19 9.31 -4.80 -2.10
C ALA A 19 8.90 -5.68 -0.90
N ALA A 20 9.76 -6.55 -0.37
CA ALA A 20 9.52 -7.35 0.83
C ALA A 20 10.73 -7.29 1.78
N ALA A 21 10.47 -7.15 3.08
CA ALA A 21 11.49 -7.16 4.13
C ALA A 21 10.85 -7.50 5.49
N SER A 22 11.64 -8.07 6.40
CA SER A 22 11.21 -8.40 7.77
C SER A 22 11.11 -7.18 8.71
N GLY A 23 11.59 -6.02 8.29
CA GLY A 23 11.62 -4.79 9.09
C GLY A 23 10.91 -3.61 8.42
N ARG A 24 10.93 -2.47 9.11
CA ARG A 24 10.42 -1.19 8.60
C ARG A 24 11.52 -0.44 7.86
N PRO A 25 11.26 0.10 6.65
CA PRO A 25 12.28 0.80 5.89
C PRO A 25 12.66 2.11 6.57
N ARG A 26 13.97 2.31 6.77
CA ARG A 26 14.55 3.51 7.36
C ARG A 26 15.65 4.05 6.44
N CYS A 27 15.85 5.36 6.48
CA CYS A 27 16.94 6.00 5.77
C CYS A 27 18.29 5.51 6.29
N GLY A 28 19.17 5.06 5.41
CA GLY A 28 20.54 4.67 5.77
C GLY A 28 21.35 5.79 6.40
N ASN A 29 21.05 7.04 6.05
CA ASN A 29 21.71 8.25 6.54
C ASN A 29 21.10 8.77 7.86
N CYS A 30 19.90 9.36 7.82
CA CYS A 30 19.29 10.02 8.99
C CYS A 30 18.34 9.14 9.82
N LYS A 31 18.20 7.84 9.49
CA LYS A 31 17.39 6.84 10.19
C LYS A 31 15.88 7.10 10.26
N ARG A 32 15.37 8.18 9.66
CA ARG A 32 13.93 8.47 9.50
C ARG A 32 13.23 7.32 8.76
N GLY A 33 11.98 7.02 9.14
CA GLY A 33 11.12 6.09 8.39
C GLY A 33 10.96 6.54 6.93
N LEU A 34 10.94 5.58 6.01
CA LEU A 34 10.76 5.85 4.59
C LEU A 34 9.34 5.43 4.14
N PRO A 35 8.76 6.13 3.15
CA PRO A 35 7.57 5.64 2.47
C PRO A 35 7.83 4.25 1.89
N TRP A 36 6.88 3.33 2.05
CA TRP A 36 6.92 2.00 1.47
C TRP A 36 5.74 1.81 0.54
N ILE A 37 5.92 2.24 -0.71
CA ILE A 37 4.93 2.13 -1.78
C ILE A 37 5.50 1.15 -2.78
N THR A 38 4.79 0.10 -3.14
CA THR A 38 5.28 -0.93 -4.08
C THR A 38 4.13 -1.58 -4.85
N ALA A 39 4.46 -2.37 -5.87
CA ALA A 39 3.48 -3.17 -6.60
C ALA A 39 3.61 -4.64 -6.17
N ALA A 40 2.50 -5.38 -6.28
CA ALA A 40 2.49 -6.83 -6.14
C ALA A 40 1.52 -7.43 -7.15
N GLY A 41 1.75 -8.70 -7.51
CA GLY A 41 0.93 -9.48 -8.41
C GLY A 41 0.70 -10.89 -7.88
N ASP A 42 0.13 -11.73 -8.74
CA ASP A 42 -0.36 -13.05 -8.36
C ASP A 42 0.72 -14.01 -7.80
N ASP A 43 2.01 -13.73 -8.05
CA ASP A 43 3.13 -14.59 -7.67
C ASP A 43 3.87 -14.13 -6.40
N ASP A 44 3.73 -12.86 -5.98
CA ASP A 44 4.53 -12.28 -4.88
C ASP A 44 3.71 -11.60 -3.78
N PHE A 45 2.39 -11.51 -3.93
CA PHE A 45 1.52 -10.82 -2.97
C PHE A 45 1.63 -11.33 -1.53
N ALA A 46 1.82 -12.64 -1.33
CA ALA A 46 1.99 -13.19 0.01
C ALA A 46 3.24 -12.61 0.71
N ALA A 47 4.38 -12.57 0.01
CA ALA A 47 5.63 -12.03 0.55
C ALA A 47 5.59 -10.50 0.68
N VAL A 48 4.94 -9.81 -0.27
CA VAL A 48 4.90 -8.34 -0.31
C VAL A 48 3.86 -7.77 0.66
N ALA A 49 2.65 -8.33 0.71
CA ALA A 49 1.53 -7.78 1.48
C ALA A 49 1.24 -8.59 2.75
N GLU A 50 1.01 -9.90 2.65
CA GLU A 50 0.50 -10.69 3.77
C GLU A 50 1.52 -10.89 4.89
N GLN A 51 2.79 -11.06 4.52
CA GLN A 51 3.92 -11.23 5.44
C GLN A 51 4.55 -9.89 5.85
N SER A 52 3.92 -8.76 5.52
CA SER A 52 4.43 -7.43 5.85
C SER A 52 4.52 -7.23 7.38
N PRO A 53 5.63 -6.68 7.91
CA PRO A 53 5.80 -6.38 9.34
C PRO A 53 5.02 -5.14 9.81
N VAL A 54 4.29 -4.50 8.90
CA VAL A 54 3.42 -3.34 9.13
C VAL A 54 2.10 -3.53 8.37
N PRO A 55 1.02 -2.85 8.80
CA PRO A 55 -0.23 -2.86 8.05
C PRO A 55 -0.05 -2.45 6.60
N VAL A 56 -0.82 -3.10 5.75
CA VAL A 56 -0.79 -2.90 4.31
C VAL A 56 -2.11 -2.29 3.86
N LEU A 57 -2.03 -1.12 3.24
CA LEU A 57 -3.09 -0.56 2.42
C LEU A 57 -2.91 -1.10 1.00
N VAL A 58 -3.89 -1.83 0.49
CA VAL A 58 -3.89 -2.39 -0.87
C VAL A 58 -4.80 -1.55 -1.75
N ASP A 59 -4.29 -1.15 -2.93
CA ASP A 59 -5.02 -0.45 -3.99
C ASP A 59 -5.19 -1.39 -5.18
N PHE A 60 -6.39 -1.96 -5.36
CA PHE A 60 -6.74 -2.69 -6.57
C PHE A 60 -7.22 -1.70 -7.63
N TRP A 61 -6.46 -1.56 -8.71
CA TRP A 61 -6.62 -0.51 -9.72
C TRP A 61 -6.37 -1.02 -11.14
N ALA A 62 -6.64 -0.19 -12.14
CA ALA A 62 -6.22 -0.40 -13.54
C ALA A 62 -5.93 0.95 -14.23
N ALA A 63 -5.12 0.94 -15.29
CA ALA A 63 -4.71 2.17 -15.99
C ALA A 63 -5.88 2.90 -16.70
N TRP A 64 -6.87 2.15 -17.15
CA TRP A 64 -8.07 2.65 -17.82
C TRP A 64 -9.12 3.20 -16.85
N CYS A 65 -8.97 2.95 -15.54
CA CYS A 65 -9.93 3.36 -14.52
C CYS A 65 -9.78 4.84 -14.16
N GLY A 66 -10.70 5.68 -14.65
CA GLY A 66 -10.75 7.11 -14.35
C GLY A 66 -10.74 7.43 -12.85
N PRO A 67 -11.64 6.85 -12.03
CA PRO A 67 -11.65 7.07 -10.58
C PRO A 67 -10.35 6.63 -9.88
N CYS A 68 -9.71 5.55 -10.34
CA CYS A 68 -8.45 5.07 -9.77
C CYS A 68 -7.34 6.11 -9.90
N ARG A 69 -7.24 6.79 -11.06
CA ARG A 69 -6.26 7.87 -11.29
C ARG A 69 -6.42 9.04 -10.32
N MET A 70 -7.62 9.26 -9.76
CA MET A 70 -7.87 10.27 -8.74
C MET A 70 -7.51 9.78 -7.32
N VAL A 71 -7.75 8.50 -7.04
CA VAL A 71 -7.56 7.90 -5.71
C VAL A 71 -6.10 7.54 -5.44
N SER A 72 -5.40 6.89 -6.38
CA SER A 72 -4.03 6.40 -6.13
C SER A 72 -3.05 7.49 -5.65
N PRO A 73 -3.06 8.74 -6.18
CA PRO A 73 -2.21 9.82 -5.64
C PRO A 73 -2.53 10.20 -4.18
N VAL A 74 -3.79 10.07 -3.77
CA VAL A 74 -4.20 10.29 -2.38
C VAL A 74 -3.61 9.20 -1.48
N LEU A 75 -3.64 7.94 -1.91
CA LEU A 75 -3.06 6.83 -1.17
C LEU A 75 -1.54 6.96 -1.06
N ASP A 76 -0.86 7.38 -2.13
CA ASP A 76 0.59 7.66 -2.13
C ASP A 76 0.96 8.72 -1.09
N LYS A 77 0.14 9.77 -0.98
CA LYS A 77 0.30 10.81 0.04
C LYS A 77 0.10 10.25 1.44
N LEU A 78 -0.96 9.47 1.69
CA LEU A 78 -1.22 8.85 3.00
C LEU A 78 -0.09 7.91 3.42
N ALA A 79 0.45 7.11 2.49
CA ALA A 79 1.59 6.23 2.73
C ALA A 79 2.87 7.01 3.04
N THR A 80 3.05 8.17 2.39
CA THR A 80 4.19 9.07 2.64
C THR A 80 4.09 9.77 4.00
N GLU A 81 2.91 10.29 4.35
CA GLU A 81 2.63 10.89 5.67
C GLU A 81 2.84 9.89 6.82
N ARG A 82 2.63 8.60 6.54
CA ARG A 82 2.76 7.48 7.49
C ARG A 82 4.00 6.64 7.24
N ALA A 83 5.08 7.25 6.73
CA ALA A 83 6.34 6.59 6.41
C ALA A 83 6.85 5.72 7.57
N GLY A 84 7.10 4.44 7.28
CA GLY A 84 7.53 3.44 8.25
C GLY A 84 6.44 2.87 9.17
N ALA A 85 5.21 3.39 9.13
CA ALA A 85 4.08 2.90 9.93
C ALA A 85 3.13 2.00 9.12
N ILE A 86 2.97 2.27 7.83
CA ILE A 86 2.19 1.44 6.90
C ILE A 86 2.97 1.21 5.60
N LYS A 87 2.45 0.29 4.81
CA LYS A 87 2.88 0.02 3.44
C LYS A 87 1.70 0.17 2.49
N LEU A 88 1.93 0.77 1.32
CA LEU A 88 0.98 0.79 0.22
C LEU A 88 1.39 -0.23 -0.83
N VAL A 89 0.48 -1.14 -1.17
CA VAL A 89 0.67 -2.14 -2.22
C VAL A 89 -0.34 -1.89 -3.33
N LYS A 90 0.14 -1.61 -4.53
CA LYS A 90 -0.68 -1.41 -5.72
C LYS A 90 -0.80 -2.73 -6.48
N VAL A 91 -2.02 -3.17 -6.75
CA VAL A 91 -2.33 -4.39 -7.50
C VAL A 91 -3.08 -3.99 -8.76
N ASP A 92 -2.43 -4.19 -9.90
CA ASP A 92 -3.07 -3.99 -11.21
C ASP A 92 -3.95 -5.21 -11.52
N VAL A 93 -5.26 -5.01 -11.58
CA VAL A 93 -6.23 -6.11 -11.76
C VAL A 93 -6.12 -6.76 -13.14
N ASP A 94 -5.59 -6.07 -14.15
CA ASP A 94 -5.35 -6.62 -15.49
C ASP A 94 -4.18 -7.61 -15.48
N ARG A 95 -3.25 -7.44 -14.52
CA ARG A 95 -2.03 -8.26 -14.37
C ARG A 95 -2.16 -9.33 -13.29
N ALA A 96 -3.13 -9.20 -12.40
CA ALA A 96 -3.30 -10.06 -11.23
C ALA A 96 -4.74 -10.62 -11.10
N PRO A 97 -5.24 -11.37 -12.11
CA PRO A 97 -6.60 -11.91 -12.08
C PRO A 97 -6.83 -12.91 -10.95
N ARG A 98 -5.80 -13.66 -10.50
CA ARG A 98 -5.98 -14.60 -9.38
C ARG A 98 -6.22 -13.86 -8.08
N LEU A 99 -5.54 -12.74 -7.83
CA LEU A 99 -5.78 -11.90 -6.66
C LEU A 99 -7.15 -11.23 -6.73
N SER A 100 -7.54 -10.69 -7.89
CA SER A 100 -8.87 -10.10 -8.09
C SER A 100 -9.97 -11.10 -7.74
N ASN A 101 -9.85 -12.35 -8.19
CA ASN A 101 -10.80 -13.41 -7.86
C ASN A 101 -10.72 -13.82 -6.37
N ARG A 102 -9.50 -14.05 -5.84
CA ARG A 102 -9.28 -14.47 -4.45
C ARG A 102 -9.87 -13.48 -3.45
N PHE A 103 -9.78 -12.19 -3.75
CA PHE A 103 -10.30 -11.13 -2.90
C PHE A 103 -11.68 -10.64 -3.33
N ASP A 104 -12.36 -11.26 -4.29
CA ASP A 104 -13.69 -10.85 -4.77
C ASP A 104 -13.75 -9.35 -5.14
N VAL A 105 -12.79 -8.90 -5.96
CA VAL A 105 -12.72 -7.52 -6.46
C VAL A 105 -13.68 -7.38 -7.66
N GLN A 106 -14.90 -6.93 -7.38
CA GLN A 106 -15.97 -6.78 -8.39
C GLN A 106 -15.99 -5.40 -9.07
N ALA A 107 -15.36 -4.40 -8.45
CA ALA A 107 -15.26 -3.04 -8.96
C ALA A 107 -13.92 -2.41 -8.58
N ILE A 108 -13.46 -1.45 -9.37
CA ILE A 108 -12.24 -0.69 -9.09
C ILE A 108 -12.52 0.83 -9.02
N PRO A 109 -11.82 1.58 -8.14
CA PRO A 109 -10.83 1.07 -7.18
C PRO A 109 -11.49 0.27 -6.05
N THR A 110 -10.82 -0.79 -5.60
CA THR A 110 -11.14 -1.46 -4.34
C THR A 110 -9.94 -1.31 -3.43
N LEU A 111 -10.18 -0.77 -2.24
CA LEU A 111 -9.16 -0.58 -1.23
C LEU A 111 -9.34 -1.59 -0.10
N MET A 112 -8.22 -2.03 0.47
CA MET A 112 -8.21 -2.98 1.56
C MET A 112 -7.13 -2.61 2.58
N VAL A 113 -7.44 -2.73 3.86
CA VAL A 113 -6.42 -2.68 4.92
C VAL A 113 -6.20 -4.10 5.43
N MET A 114 -4.93 -4.51 5.48
CA MET A 114 -4.51 -5.82 5.98
C MET A 114 -3.48 -5.67 7.10
N ASP A 115 -3.45 -6.63 8.02
CA ASP A 115 -2.39 -6.78 9.01
C ASP A 115 -2.11 -8.26 9.26
N GLY A 116 -0.86 -8.70 9.08
CA GLY A 116 -0.48 -10.12 9.20
C GLY A 116 -1.33 -11.06 8.32
N GLY A 117 -1.62 -10.65 7.09
CA GLY A 117 -2.43 -11.42 6.13
C GLY A 117 -3.94 -11.40 6.38
N LYS A 118 -4.41 -10.81 7.48
CA LYS A 118 -5.84 -10.67 7.78
C LYS A 118 -6.38 -9.36 7.24
N VAL A 119 -7.56 -9.39 6.65
CA VAL A 119 -8.27 -8.19 6.18
C VAL A 119 -8.93 -7.51 7.37
N LEU A 120 -8.58 -6.27 7.64
CA LEU A 120 -9.14 -5.44 8.70
C LEU A 120 -10.32 -4.60 8.22
N ALA A 121 -10.23 -4.07 7.00
CA ALA A 121 -11.27 -3.22 6.42
C ALA A 121 -11.22 -3.26 4.89
N ARG A 122 -12.35 -2.95 4.27
CA ARG A 122 -12.48 -2.77 2.83
C ARG A 122 -13.25 -1.49 2.53
N GLN A 123 -12.91 -0.86 1.40
CA GLN A 123 -13.60 0.30 0.86
C GLN A 123 -13.71 0.11 -0.66
N ALA A 124 -14.94 -0.03 -1.15
CA ALA A 124 -15.21 -0.12 -2.58
C ALA A 124 -15.46 1.28 -3.15
N GLY A 125 -14.93 1.53 -4.35
CA GLY A 125 -15.11 2.77 -5.08
C GLY A 125 -14.26 3.93 -4.59
N ALA A 126 -14.30 5.03 -5.36
CA ALA A 126 -13.60 6.25 -5.01
C ALA A 126 -14.31 7.00 -3.88
N ALA A 127 -13.53 7.63 -3.01
CA ALA A 127 -14.02 8.50 -1.95
C ALA A 127 -13.11 9.75 -1.82
N PRO A 128 -13.63 10.85 -1.26
CA PRO A 128 -12.81 12.04 -0.99
C PRO A 128 -11.63 11.73 -0.05
N ALA A 129 -10.53 12.47 -0.20
CA ALA A 129 -9.30 12.22 0.56
C ALA A 129 -9.48 12.25 2.08
N ALA A 130 -10.35 13.12 2.59
CA ALA A 130 -10.66 13.17 4.02
C ALA A 130 -11.35 11.88 4.49
N ALA A 131 -12.31 11.37 3.72
CA ALA A 131 -13.01 10.12 4.03
C ALA A 131 -12.06 8.91 3.99
N LEU A 132 -11.18 8.84 2.99
CA LEU A 132 -10.15 7.80 2.89
C LEU A 132 -9.20 7.81 4.09
N ARG A 133 -8.79 9.01 4.56
CA ARG A 133 -7.96 9.15 5.76
C ARG A 133 -8.70 8.64 7.00
N SER A 134 -9.93 9.08 7.22
CA SER A 134 -10.74 8.66 8.37
C SER A 134 -11.01 7.14 8.38
N TRP A 135 -11.32 6.57 7.22
CA TRP A 135 -11.49 5.12 7.07
C TRP A 135 -10.21 4.34 7.39
N LEU A 136 -9.06 4.80 6.88
CA LEU A 136 -7.76 4.19 7.17
C LEU A 136 -7.43 4.27 8.66
N ASP A 137 -7.68 5.41 9.29
CA ASP A 137 -7.40 5.61 10.72
C ASP A 137 -8.27 4.71 11.60
N ALA A 138 -9.56 4.58 11.28
CA ALA A 138 -10.47 3.67 11.96
C ALA A 138 -10.02 2.20 11.81
N ALA A 139 -9.62 1.78 10.61
CA ALA A 139 -9.14 0.42 10.37
C ALA A 139 -7.86 0.10 11.15
N LEU A 140 -6.96 1.07 11.32
CA LEU A 140 -5.70 0.91 12.05
C LEU A 140 -5.88 0.96 13.57
N ALA A 141 -6.90 1.66 14.08
CA ALA A 141 -7.19 1.76 15.51
C ALA A 141 -7.66 0.42 16.12
N GLY A 142 -8.24 -0.48 15.31
CA GLY A 142 -8.72 -1.79 15.76
C GLY A 142 -7.63 -2.83 16.05
N ARG A 143 -6.33 -2.49 15.94
CA ARG A 143 -5.19 -3.41 16.11
C ARG A 143 -4.80 -3.67 17.59
N VAL A 144 -5.76 -3.68 18.51
CA VAL A 144 -5.49 -3.94 19.95
C VAL A 144 -5.05 -5.39 20.16
#